data_AF-A0AAE6IJL5-F1
#
_entry.id   AF-A0AAE6IJL5-F1
#
_cell.length_a   1.000
_cell.length_b   1.000
_cell.length_c   1.000
_cell.angle_alpha   90.00
_cell.angle_beta   90.00
_cell.angle_gamma   90.00
#
_symmetry.space_group_name_H-M   'P 1'
#
loop_
_entity.id
_entity.type
_entity.pdbx_description
1 polymer ?
#
loop_
_entity_poly.entity_id
_entity_poly.type
_entity_poly.pdbx_seq_one_letter_code
_entity_poly.pdbx_strand_id
1 'polypeptide(L)'
;MIFGKKKYNLRREYDQSLVFQIDKAKIDWDTAQNSEEALLDGQVNVRLIQAQTALAKAKFNYLYREARRRKTVGHMQTHVLKSDRL
;
A
#
# COMPACT_ATOMS: atom_id res chain seq x y z
N MET A 1 3.93 6.15 44.63
CA MET A 1 4.42 6.75 43.36
C MET A 1 5.22 5.66 42.65
N ILE A 2 4.96 5.30 41.41
CA ILE A 2 5.66 5.88 40.23
C ILE A 2 4.89 5.40 38.99
N PHE A 3 4.26 6.35 38.27
CA PHE A 3 3.71 6.11 36.94
C PHE A 3 4.84 6.20 35.92
N GLY A 4 5.40 5.06 35.51
CA GLY A 4 6.27 4.98 34.34
C GLY A 4 5.45 5.28 33.08
N LYS A 5 5.65 6.46 32.49
CA LYS A 5 5.00 6.82 31.22
C LYS A 5 5.35 5.75 30.17
N LYS A 6 4.34 5.09 29.61
CA LYS A 6 4.48 4.13 28.51
C LYS A 6 5.22 4.82 27.37
N LYS A 7 6.48 4.45 27.10
CA LYS A 7 7.23 5.01 25.97
C LYS A 7 6.52 4.61 24.67
N TYR A 8 5.90 5.58 24.01
CA TYR A 8 5.27 5.39 22.71
C TYR A 8 6.37 5.04 21.70
N ASN A 9 6.31 3.85 21.11
CA ASN A 9 7.30 3.42 20.12
C ASN A 9 6.86 3.91 18.74
N LEU A 10 7.09 5.21 18.48
CA LEU A 10 6.71 5.89 17.23
C LEU A 10 7.26 5.18 15.99
N ARG A 11 8.44 4.57 16.09
CA ARG A 11 9.03 3.79 15.00
C ARG A 11 8.15 2.59 14.65
N ARG A 12 7.69 1.84 15.64
CA ARG A 12 6.83 0.67 15.42
C ARG A 12 5.48 1.06 14.80
N GLU A 13 4.88 2.15 15.28
CA GLU A 13 3.60 2.65 14.74
C GLU A 13 3.74 3.12 13.29
N TYR A 14 4.81 3.86 12.99
CA TYR A 14 5.13 4.25 11.63
C TYR A 14 5.31 3.04 10.73
N ASP A 15 6.09 2.05 11.17
CA ASP A 15 6.36 0.84 10.39
C ASP A 15 5.06 0.03 10.14
N GLN A 16 4.14 -0.02 11.11
CA GLN A 16 2.81 -0.62 10.95
C GLN A 16 1.93 0.15 9.96
N SER A 17 1.90 1.48 10.07
CA SER A 17 1.16 2.33 9.14
C SER A 17 1.71 2.21 7.71
N LEU A 18 3.03 2.13 7.58
CA LEU A 18 3.70 1.96 6.28
C LEU A 18 3.30 0.64 5.62
N VAL A 19 3.30 -0.47 6.36
CA VAL A 19 2.84 -1.78 5.84
C VAL A 19 1.39 -1.68 5.37
N PHE A 20 0.50 -1.13 6.21
CA PHE A 20 -0.91 -0.95 5.85
C PHE A 20 -1.10 -0.10 4.57
N GLN A 21 -0.33 0.98 4.44
CA GLN A 21 -0.40 1.86 3.27
C GLN A 21 0.13 1.17 2.00
N ILE A 22 1.11 0.28 2.11
CA ILE A 22 1.60 -0.52 0.97
C ILE A 22 0.51 -1.50 0.50
N ASP A 23 -0.15 -2.19 1.43
CA ASP A 23 -1.23 -3.12 1.11
C ASP A 23 -2.36 -2.38 0.37
N LYS A 24 -2.78 -1.23 0.90
CA LYS A 24 -3.78 -0.38 0.25
C LYS A 24 -3.33 0.08 -1.13
N ALA A 25 -2.11 0.59 -1.26
CA ALA A 25 -1.59 1.06 -2.55
C ALA A 25 -1.48 -0.07 -3.59
N LYS A 26 -1.25 -1.31 -3.14
CA LYS A 26 -1.28 -2.49 -3.99
C LYS A 26 -2.70 -2.78 -4.48
N ILE A 27 -3.69 -2.81 -3.58
CA ILE A 27 -5.09 -3.00 -3.95
C ILE A 27 -5.56 -1.92 -4.92
N ASP A 28 -5.21 -0.66 -4.66
CA ASP A 28 -5.54 0.47 -5.54
C ASP A 28 -4.92 0.30 -6.94
N TRP A 29 -3.66 -0.17 -7.01
CA TRP A 29 -3.00 -0.43 -8.29
C TRP A 29 -3.63 -1.61 -9.04
N ASP A 30 -3.89 -2.72 -8.37
CA ASP A 30 -4.54 -3.90 -8.96
C ASP A 30 -5.95 -3.53 -9.48
N THR A 31 -6.70 -2.74 -8.72
CA THR A 31 -8.02 -2.22 -9.12
C THR A 31 -7.93 -1.31 -10.34
N ALA A 32 -6.93 -0.42 -10.38
CA ALA A 32 -6.71 0.47 -11.53
C ALA A 32 -6.34 -0.30 -12.80
N GLN A 33 -5.51 -1.35 -12.69
CA GLN A 33 -5.17 -2.22 -13.83
C GLN A 33 -6.41 -2.97 -14.36
N ASN A 34 -7.19 -3.57 -13.47
CA ASN A 34 -8.44 -4.25 -13.87
C ASN A 34 -9.41 -3.28 -14.55
N SER A 35 -9.52 -2.04 -14.05
CA SER A 35 -10.37 -1.01 -14.64
C SER A 35 -9.84 -0.57 -16.00
N GLU A 36 -8.52 -0.40 -16.15
CA GLU A 36 -7.88 -0.08 -17.41
C GLU A 36 -8.18 -1.13 -18.47
N GLU A 37 -7.99 -2.41 -18.14
CA GLU A 37 -8.28 -3.53 -19.04
C GLU A 37 -9.75 -3.58 -19.46
N ALA A 38 -10.68 -3.43 -18.50
CA ALA A 38 -12.11 -3.44 -18.78
C ALA A 38 -12.58 -2.27 -19.65
N LEU A 39 -11.86 -1.14 -19.62
CA LEU A 39 -12.22 0.08 -20.34
C LEU A 39 -11.55 0.19 -21.72
N LEU A 40 -10.64 -0.72 -22.08
CA LEU A 40 -10.01 -0.76 -23.41
C LEU A 40 -11.03 -0.91 -24.56
N ASP A 41 -12.18 -1.54 -24.30
CA ASP A 41 -13.25 -1.76 -25.28
C ASP A 41 -14.29 -0.61 -25.34
N GLY A 42 -14.18 0.40 -24.47
CA GLY A 42 -15.14 1.50 -24.36
C GLY A 42 -14.71 2.79 -25.08
N GLN A 43 -15.68 3.66 -25.44
CA GLN A 43 -15.42 5.05 -25.85
C GLN A 43 -15.02 5.93 -24.65
N VAL A 44 -13.90 5.61 -24.02
CA VAL A 44 -13.40 6.29 -22.82
C VAL A 44 -12.02 6.90 -23.08
N ASN A 45 -11.65 7.87 -22.25
CA ASN A 45 -10.35 8.52 -22.36
C ASN A 45 -9.24 7.60 -21.83
N VAL A 46 -8.76 6.71 -22.71
CA VAL A 46 -7.71 5.71 -22.42
C VAL A 46 -6.47 6.35 -21.80
N ARG A 47 -6.06 7.53 -22.28
CA ARG A 47 -4.86 8.22 -21.77
C ARG A 47 -5.00 8.65 -20.32
N LEU A 48 -6.20 9.10 -19.91
CA LEU A 48 -6.46 9.45 -18.52
C LEU A 48 -6.39 8.22 -17.61
N ILE A 49 -6.99 7.10 -18.05
CA ILE A 49 -7.01 5.85 -17.29
C ILE A 49 -5.60 5.30 -17.12
N GLN A 50 -4.82 5.23 -18.21
CA GLN A 50 -3.39 4.87 -18.19
C GLN A 50 -2.59 5.74 -17.22
N ALA A 51 -2.83 7.05 -17.20
CA ALA A 51 -2.16 7.97 -16.28
C ALA A 51 -2.53 7.69 -14.82
N GLN A 52 -3.79 7.38 -14.53
CA GLN A 52 -4.24 7.00 -13.18
C GLN A 52 -3.59 5.68 -12.73
N THR A 53 -3.53 4.69 -13.61
CA THR A 53 -2.88 3.41 -13.29
C THR A 53 -1.37 3.57 -13.06
N ALA A 54 -0.70 4.37 -13.91
CA ALA A 54 0.72 4.69 -13.74
C ALA A 54 0.98 5.42 -12.40
N LEU A 55 0.08 6.32 -12.00
CA LEU A 55 0.15 7.01 -10.72
C LEU A 55 -0.01 6.04 -9.53
N ALA A 56 -0.97 5.12 -9.59
CA ALA A 56 -1.18 4.11 -8.56
C ALA A 56 0.06 3.21 -8.40
N LYS A 57 0.62 2.75 -9.53
CA LYS A 57 1.87 1.98 -9.59
C LYS A 57 3.05 2.74 -8.98
N ALA A 58 3.18 4.03 -9.30
CA ALA A 58 4.25 4.87 -8.76
C ALA A 58 4.16 5.02 -7.23
N LYS A 59 2.93 5.19 -6.69
CA LYS A 59 2.68 5.25 -5.24
C LYS A 59 3.08 3.96 -4.54
N PHE A 60 2.64 2.81 -5.07
CA PHE A 60 3.01 1.50 -4.53
C PHE A 60 4.54 1.33 -4.51
N ASN A 61 5.21 1.60 -5.62
CA ASN A 61 6.66 1.47 -5.74
C ASN A 61 7.42 2.37 -4.75
N TYR A 62 6.95 3.61 -4.55
CA TYR A 62 7.54 4.52 -3.59
C TYR A 62 7.48 3.96 -2.16
N LEU A 63 6.31 3.53 -1.73
CA LEU A 63 6.10 2.99 -0.38
C LEU A 63 6.87 1.68 -0.18
N TYR A 64 6.88 0.80 -1.19
CA TYR A 64 7.63 -0.45 -1.15
C TYR A 64 9.14 -0.22 -1.02
N ARG A 65 9.69 0.79 -1.71
CA ARG A 65 11.10 1.17 -1.57
C ARG A 65 11.42 1.67 -0.16
N GLU A 66 10.53 2.44 0.45
CA GLU A 66 10.71 2.93 1.83
C GLU A 66 10.68 1.77 2.84
N ALA A 67 9.74 0.84 2.70
CA ALA A 67 9.70 -0.33 3.57
C ALA A 67 10.92 -1.26 3.39
N ARG A 68 11.46 -1.35 2.18
CA ARG A 68 12.73 -2.04 1.93
C ARG A 68 13.90 -1.38 2.66
N ARG A 69 13.98 -0.04 2.65
CA ARG A 69 14.99 0.71 3.42
C ARG A 69 14.86 0.47 4.92
N ARG A 70 13.63 0.36 5.42
CA ARG A 70 13.35 0.14 6.85
C ARG A 70 13.43 -1.30 7.30
N LYS A 71 13.65 -2.25 6.38
CA LYS A 71 13.65 -3.71 6.62
C LYS A 71 12.31 -4.23 7.18
N THR A 72 11.20 -3.57 6.85
CA THR A 72 9.84 -3.94 7.30
C THR A 72 9.13 -4.89 6.33
N VAL A 73 9.76 -5.23 5.20
CA VAL A 73 9.21 -6.10 4.15
C VAL A 73 8.79 -7.49 4.66
N GLY A 74 9.53 -8.06 5.61
CA GLY A 74 9.17 -9.35 6.21
C GLY A 74 7.87 -9.33 7.02
N HIS A 75 7.46 -8.17 7.53
CA HIS A 75 6.20 -8.02 8.27
C HIS A 75 4.98 -7.87 7.35
N MET A 76 5.18 -7.50 6.08
CA MET A 76 4.08 -7.38 5.10
C MET A 76 3.42 -8.74 4.84
N GLN A 77 4.22 -9.81 4.70
CA GLN A 77 3.71 -11.17 4.46
C GLN A 77 2.79 -11.65 5.60
N THR A 78 3.03 -11.19 6.83
CA THR A 78 2.20 -11.56 7.99
C THR A 78 0.86 -10.82 8.03
N HIS A 79 0.77 -9.62 7.44
CA HIS A 79 -0.45 -8.81 7.47
C HIS A 79 -1.45 -9.25 6.39
N VAL A 80 -0.97 -9.60 5.18
CA VAL A 80 -1.79 -10.15 4.09
C VAL A 80 -2.53 -11.43 4.53
N LEU A 81 -1.86 -12.32 5.27
CA LEU A 81 -2.48 -13.54 5.82
C LEU A 81 -3.59 -13.27 6.86
N LYS A 82 -3.64 -12.06 7.40
CA LYS A 82 -4.58 -11.67 8.46
C LYS A 82 -5.77 -10.87 7.93
N SER A 83 -5.62 -10.14 6.81
CA SER A 83 -6.75 -9.43 6.18
C SER A 83 -7.67 -10.34 5.37
N ASP A 84 -7.18 -11.48 4.86
CA ASP A 84 -7.97 -12.50 4.15
C ASP A 84 -8.85 -13.38 5.07
N ARG A 85 -8.82 -13.15 6.39
CA ARG A 85 -9.66 -13.86 7.37
C ARG A 85 -10.64 -12.91 8.06
N LEU A 86 -11.43 -12.18 7.28
CA LEU A 86 -12.66 -11.50 7.72
C LEU A 86 -13.66 -11.55 6.57
#